data_AF-A0A1A8NRZ7-F1
#
_entry.id   AF-A0A1A8NRZ7-F1
#
_cell.length_a   1.000
_cell.length_b   1.000
_cell.length_c   1.000
_cell.angle_alpha   90.00
_cell.angle_beta   90.00
_cell.angle_gamma   90.00
#
_symmetry.space_group_name_H-M   'P 1'
#
loop_
_entity.id
_entity.type
_entity.pdbx_description
1 polymer ?
#
loop_
_entity_poly.entity_id
_entity_poly.type
_entity_poly.pdbx_seq_one_letter_code
_entity_poly.pdbx_strand_id
1 'polypeptide(L)'
;LEDVTYYQDSLASYTFLIDNKGYTLMHPSLTRPYLMTEPPLHTDIIHYENIPGFPAVRQNILSLPLGSQVIAVPVNSSLSWHTNRLRDNSKEAYNVSYAWKLVQDTSFILCIMYVQPEIPVKQLKNLNTAPSSKLLYHRLDLL
;
A
#
# COMPACT_ATOMS: atom_id res chain seq x y z
N LEU A 1 -15.32 8.58 -1.76
CA LEU A 1 -14.11 7.85 -1.30
C LEU A 1 -13.83 6.59 -2.13
N GLU A 2 -14.80 6.11 -2.92
CA GLU A 2 -14.58 5.04 -3.92
C GLU A 2 -13.62 5.43 -5.06
N ASP A 3 -13.50 6.73 -5.37
CA ASP A 3 -12.61 7.22 -6.42
C ASP A 3 -11.11 7.18 -6.09
N VAL A 4 -10.74 6.85 -4.84
CA VAL A 4 -9.34 6.69 -4.43
C VAL A 4 -8.96 5.21 -4.30
N THR A 5 -9.95 4.32 -4.16
CA THR A 5 -9.74 2.89 -3.86
C THR A 5 -9.41 2.01 -5.07
N TYR A 6 -9.41 2.57 -6.28
CA TYR A 6 -9.09 1.82 -7.51
C TYR A 6 -8.17 2.56 -8.47
N TYR A 7 -7.40 3.54 -7.97
CA TYR A 7 -6.42 4.23 -8.80
C TYR A 7 -5.15 3.37 -8.94
N GLN A 8 -5.10 2.54 -9.99
CA GLN A 8 -3.85 1.98 -10.52
C GLN A 8 -3.11 3.11 -11.23
N ASP A 9 -2.30 3.87 -10.49
CA ASP A 9 -1.54 5.01 -11.05
C ASP A 9 -0.45 4.53 -12.06
N SER A 10 -0.08 3.25 -12.01
CA SER A 10 0.78 2.59 -13.01
C SER A 10 0.80 1.07 -12.81
N LEU A 11 1.33 0.31 -13.78
CA LEU A 11 1.66 -1.12 -13.60
C LEU A 11 2.73 -1.34 -12.51
N ALA A 12 3.40 -0.28 -12.06
CA ALA A 12 4.54 -0.34 -11.14
C ALA A 12 4.28 0.21 -9.75
N SER A 13 3.05 0.60 -9.42
CA SER A 13 2.74 1.16 -8.10
C SER A 13 1.41 0.67 -7.57
N TYR A 14 1.32 0.57 -6.25
CA TYR A 14 0.06 0.36 -5.56
C TYR A 14 0.09 0.96 -4.15
N THR A 15 -1.09 1.06 -3.57
CA THR A 15 -1.30 1.58 -2.22
C THR A 15 -1.87 0.49 -1.33
N PHE A 16 -1.51 0.51 -0.05
CA PHE A 16 -2.12 -0.33 0.96
C PHE A 16 -2.32 0.49 2.26
N LEU A 17 -3.27 0.03 3.08
CA LEU A 17 -3.62 0.65 4.35
C LEU A 17 -3.45 -0.37 5.46
N ILE A 18 -2.72 0.01 6.50
CA ILE A 18 -2.54 -0.79 7.72
C ILE A 18 -2.93 0.00 8.96
N ASP A 19 -3.15 -0.68 10.07
CA ASP A 19 -3.19 -0.05 11.39
C ASP A 19 -1.80 0.09 12.02
N ASN A 20 -1.74 0.70 13.21
CA ASN A 20 -0.51 0.90 13.98
C ASN A 20 0.08 -0.39 14.58
N LYS A 21 -0.56 -1.55 14.37
CA LYS A 21 -0.03 -2.88 14.74
C LYS A 21 0.51 -3.63 13.53
N GLY A 22 0.22 -3.16 12.32
CA GLY A 22 0.61 -3.79 11.05
C GLY A 22 -0.47 -4.66 10.43
N TYR A 23 -1.69 -4.67 10.98
CA TYR A 23 -2.81 -5.40 10.37
C TYR A 23 -3.32 -4.68 9.13
N THR A 24 -3.59 -5.44 8.09
CA THR A 24 -3.95 -4.92 6.77
C THR A 24 -5.44 -4.67 6.67
N LEU A 25 -5.82 -3.43 6.33
CA LEU A 25 -7.21 -3.05 6.04
C LEU A 25 -7.50 -3.04 4.54
N MET A 26 -6.52 -2.62 3.74
CA MET A 26 -6.61 -2.60 2.29
C MET A 26 -5.27 -3.00 1.70
N HIS A 27 -5.27 -3.94 0.77
CA HIS A 27 -4.11 -4.33 0.00
C HIS A 27 -4.60 -4.93 -1.32
N PRO A 28 -3.87 -4.77 -2.44
CA PRO A 28 -4.31 -5.29 -3.73
C PRO A 28 -4.55 -6.81 -3.80
N SER A 29 -3.90 -7.58 -2.91
CA SER A 29 -4.11 -9.03 -2.75
C SER A 29 -5.34 -9.41 -1.91
N LEU A 30 -6.02 -8.45 -1.26
CA LEU A 30 -7.26 -8.74 -0.55
C LEU A 30 -8.42 -8.85 -1.54
N THR A 31 -9.30 -9.83 -1.31
CA THR A 31 -10.56 -9.95 -2.04
C THR A 31 -11.40 -8.70 -1.79
N ARG A 32 -12.06 -8.22 -2.85
CA ARG A 32 -12.88 -7.02 -2.75
C ARG A 32 -14.05 -7.24 -1.77
N PRO A 33 -14.37 -6.26 -0.89
CA PRO A 33 -15.38 -6.45 0.15
C PRO A 33 -16.75 -6.93 -0.37
N TYR A 34 -17.18 -6.51 -1.55
CA TYR A 34 -18.46 -6.93 -2.15
C TYR A 34 -18.49 -8.38 -2.64
N LEU A 35 -17.34 -9.05 -2.71
CA LEU A 35 -17.21 -10.47 -3.03
C LEU A 35 -17.02 -11.34 -1.78
N MET A 36 -16.92 -10.73 -0.59
CA MET A 36 -16.69 -11.44 0.66
C MET A 36 -18.04 -11.70 1.35
N THR A 37 -18.31 -12.97 1.67
CA THR A 37 -19.46 -13.39 2.49
C THR A 37 -19.15 -13.41 3.99
N GLU A 38 -17.86 -13.36 4.34
CA GLU A 38 -17.35 -13.42 5.70
C GLU A 38 -16.48 -12.20 6.03
N PRO A 39 -16.37 -11.79 7.31
CA PRO A 39 -15.50 -10.68 7.71
C PRO A 39 -14.04 -10.95 7.32
N PRO A 40 -13.31 -9.95 6.79
CA PRO A 40 -11.89 -10.12 6.47
C PRO A 40 -11.07 -10.43 7.74
N LEU A 41 -10.19 -11.41 7.63
CA LEU A 41 -9.27 -11.79 8.69
C LEU A 41 -8.23 -10.69 8.94
N HIS A 42 -7.91 -10.47 10.22
CA HIS A 42 -6.87 -9.52 10.63
C HIS A 42 -5.48 -10.11 10.32
N THR A 43 -5.00 -9.89 9.10
CA THR A 43 -3.71 -10.43 8.64
C THR A 43 -2.66 -9.34 8.61
N ASP A 44 -1.50 -9.62 9.21
CA ASP A 44 -0.34 -8.72 9.19
C ASP A 44 0.16 -8.52 7.76
N ILE A 45 0.52 -7.28 7.42
CA ILE A 45 1.02 -6.88 6.09
C ILE A 45 2.20 -7.72 5.60
N ILE A 46 3.02 -8.27 6.51
CA ILE A 46 4.15 -9.13 6.15
C ILE A 46 3.75 -10.38 5.34
N HIS A 47 2.49 -10.82 5.43
CA HIS A 47 2.00 -11.97 4.65
C HIS A 47 1.62 -11.61 3.22
N TYR A 48 1.29 -10.34 2.98
CA TYR A 48 0.93 -9.84 1.66
C TYR A 48 2.15 -9.27 0.91
N GLU A 49 3.06 -8.65 1.66
CA GLU A 49 4.29 -8.04 1.16
C GLU A 49 5.49 -8.99 1.30
N ASN A 50 5.65 -9.86 0.30
CA ASN A 50 6.72 -10.87 0.26
C ASN A 50 8.00 -10.36 -0.42
N ILE A 51 8.19 -9.04 -0.52
CA ILE A 51 9.38 -8.44 -1.14
C ILE A 51 10.59 -8.58 -0.20
N PRO A 52 11.73 -9.12 -0.67
CA PRO A 52 12.94 -9.22 0.14
C PRO A 52 13.35 -7.86 0.74
N GLY A 53 13.59 -7.82 2.06
CA GLY A 53 13.93 -6.59 2.77
C GLY A 53 12.72 -5.80 3.30
N PHE A 54 11.49 -6.19 2.95
CA PHE A 54 10.28 -5.56 3.49
C PHE A 54 10.17 -5.56 5.03
N PRO A 55 10.63 -6.57 5.80
CA PRO A 55 10.54 -6.52 7.26
C PRO A 55 11.19 -5.27 7.90
N ALA A 56 12.30 -4.79 7.33
CA ALA A 56 12.93 -3.54 7.76
C ALA A 56 12.07 -2.31 7.42
N VAL A 57 11.45 -2.31 6.24
CA VAL A 57 10.48 -1.28 5.83
C VAL A 57 9.28 -1.27 6.77
N ARG A 58 8.68 -2.43 7.06
CA ARG A 58 7.56 -2.58 8.01
C ARG A 58 7.91 -2.00 9.38
N GLN A 59 9.11 -2.29 9.89
CA GLN A 59 9.56 -1.73 11.17
C GLN A 59 9.59 -0.19 11.14
N ASN A 60 10.08 0.41 10.06
CA ASN A 60 10.10 1.85 9.88
C ASN A 60 8.69 2.45 9.71
N ILE A 61 7.82 1.78 8.97
CA ILE A 61 6.40 2.17 8.82
C ILE A 61 5.72 2.26 10.20
N LEU A 62 5.94 1.28 11.07
CA LEU A 62 5.31 1.22 12.39
C LEU A 62 5.96 2.13 13.44
N SER A 63 7.16 2.65 13.20
CA SER A 63 7.89 3.49 14.16
C SER A 63 7.93 4.97 13.79
N LEU A 64 7.76 5.30 12.51
CA LEU A 64 7.86 6.67 12.01
C LEU A 64 6.51 7.14 11.44
N PRO A 65 5.97 8.30 11.87
CA PRO A 65 4.66 8.79 11.42
C PRO A 65 4.64 9.24 9.96
N LEU A 66 5.81 9.47 9.36
CA LEU A 66 5.98 9.80 7.95
C LEU A 66 7.38 9.34 7.53
N GLY A 67 7.51 8.74 6.36
CA GLY A 67 8.82 8.34 5.87
C GLY A 67 8.79 7.73 4.48
N SER A 68 9.99 7.39 4.02
CA SER A 68 10.18 6.63 2.80
C SER A 68 11.44 5.79 2.90
N GLN A 69 11.45 4.63 2.26
CA GLN A 69 12.60 3.74 2.19
C GLN A 69 12.66 3.09 0.82
N VAL A 70 13.87 3.01 0.27
CA VAL A 70 14.16 2.28 -0.97
C VAL A 70 14.88 1.00 -0.62
N ILE A 71 14.48 -0.10 -1.27
CA ILE A 71 15.14 -1.40 -1.18
C ILE A 71 15.49 -1.89 -2.59
N ALA A 72 16.67 -2.49 -2.74
CA ALA A 72 17.08 -3.14 -3.97
C ALA A 72 16.59 -4.60 -3.96
N VAL A 73 15.83 -4.98 -4.97
CA VAL A 73 15.17 -6.29 -5.08
C VAL A 73 15.74 -7.02 -6.30
N PRO A 74 16.39 -8.18 -6.11
CA PRO A 74 16.90 -8.99 -7.22
C PRO A 74 15.79 -9.43 -8.18
N VAL A 75 16.05 -9.48 -9.49
CA VAL A 75 15.03 -9.85 -10.51
C VAL A 75 14.52 -11.29 -10.35
N ASN A 76 15.35 -12.18 -9.81
CA ASN A 76 14.99 -13.57 -9.53
C ASN A 76 14.06 -13.73 -8.32
N SER A 77 13.82 -12.67 -7.55
CA SER A 77 12.90 -12.70 -6.42
C SER A 77 11.45 -12.67 -6.90
N SER A 78 10.56 -13.30 -6.13
CA SER A 78 9.12 -13.17 -6.33
C SER A 78 8.71 -11.73 -6.01
N LEU A 79 8.58 -10.92 -7.05
CA LEU A 79 7.90 -9.63 -6.94
C LEU A 79 6.41 -9.87 -6.70
N SER A 80 5.72 -8.86 -6.16
CA SER A 80 4.25 -8.90 -6.06
C SER A 80 3.64 -9.21 -7.44
N TRP A 81 2.48 -9.87 -7.45
CA TRP A 81 1.84 -10.33 -8.70
C TRP A 81 1.60 -9.20 -9.70
N HIS A 82 1.41 -7.97 -9.22
CA HIS A 82 1.23 -6.76 -10.04
C HIS A 82 2.51 -6.35 -10.78
N THR A 83 3.65 -6.47 -10.12
CA THR A 83 4.95 -6.00 -10.62
C THR A 83 5.72 -7.03 -11.43
N ASN A 84 5.22 -8.28 -11.51
CA ASN A 84 5.86 -9.35 -12.29
C ASN A 84 5.97 -9.00 -13.78
N ARG A 85 5.08 -8.14 -14.30
CA ARG A 85 5.08 -7.66 -15.69
C ARG A 85 6.20 -6.68 -16.00
N LEU A 86 6.92 -6.18 -15.00
CA LEU A 86 8.01 -5.22 -15.14
C LEU A 86 9.39 -5.87 -15.20
N ARG A 87 9.45 -7.20 -15.28
CA ARG A 87 10.71 -7.95 -15.40
C ARG A 87 11.38 -7.66 -16.74
N ASP A 88 12.40 -6.84 -16.67
CA ASP A 88 13.49 -6.67 -17.63
C ASP A 88 14.64 -7.63 -17.30
N ASN A 89 14.82 -8.65 -18.15
CA ASN A 89 15.86 -9.67 -17.99
C ASN A 89 17.29 -9.13 -18.18
N SER A 90 17.45 -7.87 -18.60
CA SER A 90 18.76 -7.23 -18.72
C SER A 90 19.28 -6.63 -17.40
N LYS A 91 18.42 -6.51 -16.38
CA LYS A 91 18.78 -5.95 -15.07
C LYS A 91 19.02 -7.04 -14.03
N GLU A 92 19.91 -6.77 -13.08
CA GLU A 92 20.18 -7.67 -11.94
C GLU A 92 19.27 -7.40 -10.74
N ALA A 93 18.78 -6.16 -10.58
CA ALA A 93 17.86 -5.76 -9.53
C ALA A 93 17.00 -4.53 -9.92
N TYR A 94 15.91 -4.34 -9.19
CA TYR A 94 15.06 -3.13 -9.23
C TYR A 94 15.07 -2.42 -7.88
N ASN A 95 14.97 -1.10 -7.91
CA ASN A 95 14.70 -0.33 -6.71
C ASN A 95 13.19 -0.25 -6.47
N VAL A 96 12.73 -0.80 -5.35
CA VAL A 96 11.36 -0.66 -4.87
C VAL A 96 11.34 0.38 -3.77
N SER A 97 10.50 1.39 -3.93
CA SER A 97 10.34 2.48 -2.99
C SER A 97 9.03 2.31 -2.24
N TYR A 98 9.09 2.44 -0.92
CA TYR A 98 7.95 2.56 -0.04
C TYR A 98 7.92 3.98 0.52
N ALA A 99 6.76 4.62 0.52
CA ALA A 99 6.50 5.87 1.20
C ALA A 99 5.25 5.71 2.07
N TRP A 100 5.26 6.26 3.28
CA TRP A 100 4.15 6.09 4.22
C TRP A 100 3.86 7.36 5.00
N LYS A 101 2.61 7.46 5.47
CA LYS A 101 2.12 8.54 6.32
C LYS A 101 1.03 8.05 7.26
N LEU A 102 1.15 8.36 8.55
CA LEU A 102 0.10 8.23 9.55
C LEU A 102 -1.02 9.24 9.23
N VAL A 103 -2.24 8.74 9.10
CA VAL A 103 -3.43 9.55 8.81
C VAL A 103 -3.85 10.28 10.09
N GLN A 104 -4.00 11.60 10.01
CA GLN A 104 -4.36 12.45 11.15
C GLN A 104 -5.64 11.96 11.83
N ASP A 105 -5.66 12.03 13.15
CA ASP A 105 -6.79 11.65 14.00
C ASP A 105 -7.26 10.19 13.85
N THR A 106 -6.38 9.32 13.34
CA THR A 106 -6.63 7.87 13.22
C THR A 106 -5.41 7.05 13.65
N SER A 107 -5.59 5.74 13.78
CA SER A 107 -4.50 4.78 13.95
C SER A 107 -4.05 4.14 12.62
N PHE A 108 -4.40 4.73 11.48
CA PHE A 108 -4.15 4.14 10.16
C PHE A 108 -2.94 4.76 9.48
N ILE A 109 -2.18 3.93 8.79
CA ILE A 109 -0.97 4.32 8.06
C ILE A 109 -1.20 4.01 6.58
N LEU A 110 -1.21 5.05 5.76
CA LEU A 110 -1.29 4.95 4.31
C LEU A 110 0.11 4.70 3.76
N CYS A 111 0.26 3.64 2.96
CA CYS A 111 1.53 3.27 2.36
C CYS A 111 1.39 3.18 0.84
N ILE A 112 2.40 3.68 0.13
CA ILE A 112 2.52 3.61 -1.32
C ILE A 112 3.81 2.87 -1.63
N MET A 113 3.71 1.83 -2.46
CA MET A 113 4.83 1.13 -3.05
C MET A 113 4.94 1.49 -4.53
N TYR A 114 6.15 1.68 -5.04
CA TYR A 114 6.40 1.83 -6.47
C TYR A 114 7.79 1.32 -6.90
N VAL A 115 7.92 0.85 -8.14
CA VAL A 115 9.20 0.43 -8.74
C VAL A 115 9.83 1.58 -9.53
N GLN A 116 11.08 1.93 -9.21
CA GLN A 116 11.83 2.97 -9.94
C GLN A 116 12.24 2.49 -11.34
N PRO A 117 12.40 3.39 -12.34
CA PRO A 117 12.43 4.84 -12.23
C PRO A 117 11.06 5.51 -12.29
N GLU A 118 9.95 4.75 -12.27
CA GLU A 118 8.63 5.37 -12.28
C GLU A 118 8.50 6.29 -11.06
N ILE A 119 8.34 7.58 -11.35
CA ILE A 119 8.15 8.62 -10.35
C ILE A 119 6.66 8.58 -10.02
N PRO A 120 6.25 8.36 -8.75
CA PRO A 120 4.85 8.47 -8.39
C PRO A 120 4.38 9.89 -8.76
N VAL A 121 3.36 9.99 -9.60
CA VAL A 121 2.85 11.26 -10.08
C VAL A 121 2.28 12.03 -8.88
N LYS A 122 3.04 13.00 -8.35
CA LYS A 122 2.63 14.10 -7.44
C LYS A 122 1.36 13.86 -6.57
N GLN A 123 1.30 12.91 -5.63
CA GLN A 123 0.06 12.77 -4.80
C GLN A 123 0.22 12.50 -3.30
N LEU A 124 1.31 12.95 -2.66
CA LEU A 124 1.32 13.08 -1.18
C LEU A 124 1.24 14.53 -0.67
N LYS A 125 1.31 15.52 -1.57
CA LYS A 125 1.37 16.95 -1.18
C LYS A 125 0.00 17.59 -0.92
N ASN A 126 -1.11 16.98 -1.33
CA ASN A 126 -2.46 17.54 -1.21
C ASN A 126 -3.50 16.57 -0.63
N LEU A 127 -3.12 15.75 0.35
CA LEU A 127 -4.14 15.20 1.26
C LEU A 127 -4.51 16.31 2.25
N ASN A 128 -5.36 17.24 1.79
CA ASN A 128 -6.14 18.06 2.69
C ASN A 128 -7.03 17.09 3.46
N THR A 129 -6.59 16.70 4.65
CA THR A 129 -7.45 16.06 5.63
C THR A 129 -8.59 17.03 5.87
N ALA A 130 -9.79 16.65 5.42
CA ALA A 130 -10.99 17.43 5.72
C ALA A 130 -11.03 17.62 7.25
N PRO A 131 -11.21 18.86 7.74
CA PRO A 131 -11.17 19.14 9.17
C PRO A 131 -12.27 18.33 9.84
N SER A 132 -11.87 17.53 10.82
CA SER A 132 -12.69 16.76 11.76
C SER A 132 -14.19 16.75 11.46
N SER A 133 -14.67 15.70 10.81
CA SER A 133 -15.93 15.08 11.18
C SER A 133 -16.13 13.81 10.37
N LYS A 134 -15.90 12.68 11.07
CA LYS A 134 -16.56 11.41 10.77
C LYS A 134 -16.08 10.77 9.46
N LEU A 135 -15.09 9.87 9.58
CA LEU A 135 -14.92 8.75 8.65
C LEU A 135 -16.24 7.95 8.63
N LEU A 136 -17.18 8.38 7.80
CA LEU A 136 -18.46 7.72 7.63
C LEU A 136 -18.27 6.64 6.57
N TYR A 137 -18.18 5.40 7.04
CA TYR A 137 -18.46 4.23 6.23
C TYR A 137 -19.95 4.28 5.86
N HIS A 138 -20.30 4.94 4.77
CA HIS A 138 -21.67 4.91 4.26
C HIS A 138 -21.90 3.55 3.61
N ARG A 139 -22.71 2.69 4.27
CA ARG A 139 -23.38 1.59 3.58
C ARG A 139 -24.25 2.20 2.49
N LEU A 140 -23.93 1.90 1.23
CA LEU A 140 -24.86 2.06 0.13
C LEU A 140 -25.90 0.95 0.27
N ASP A 141 -26.98 1.23 0.99
CA ASP A 141 -28.22 0.50 0.82
C ASP A 141 -28.83 1.00 -0.50
N LEU A 142 -28.78 0.16 -1.54
CA LEU A 142 -29.59 0.36 -2.76
C LEU A 142 -30.72 -0.67 -2.72
N LEU A 143 -31.94 -0.12 -2.62
CA LEU A 143 -33.23 -0.77 -2.85
C LEU A 143 -33.31 -1.40 -4.25
#